data_AF-A0A560P4V3-F1
#
_entry.id   AF-A0A560P4V3-F1
#
_cell.length_a   1.000
_cell.length_b   1.000
_cell.length_c   1.000
_cell.angle_alpha   90.00
_cell.angle_beta   90.00
_cell.angle_gamma   90.00
#
_symmetry.space_group_name_H-M   'P 1'
#
loop_
_entity.id
_entity.type
_entity.pdbx_description
1 polymer ?
#
loop_
_entity_poly.entity_id
_entity_poly.type
_entity_poly.pdbx_seq_one_letter_code
_entity_poly.pdbx_strand_id
1 'polypeptide(L)'
;MNGITTRLHWTDQPYKWHVNDGQEVFVVLDGLVQMCYREEGVEKDTLLGVGDIFYASVGTEHVAKPQGAARILVIESEGSV
;
A
#
# COMPACT_ATOMS: atom_id res chain seq x y z
N MET A 1 -12.27 12.84 -7.01
CA MET A 1 -13.44 12.72 -6.11
C MET A 1 -13.26 13.67 -4.92
N ASN A 2 -13.57 14.98 -5.03
CA ASN A 2 -13.33 15.97 -3.97
C ASN A 2 -11.91 15.89 -3.33
N GLY A 3 -10.86 15.82 -4.15
CA GLY A 3 -9.48 15.66 -3.66
C GLY A 3 -9.09 14.24 -3.25
N ILE A 4 -9.94 13.23 -3.44
CA ILE A 4 -9.56 11.81 -3.39
C ILE A 4 -9.26 11.30 -4.79
N THR A 5 -8.16 10.58 -4.91
CA THR A 5 -7.68 9.92 -6.14
C THR A 5 -7.75 8.40 -5.99
N THR A 6 -7.83 7.73 -7.14
CA THR A 6 -7.84 6.27 -7.23
C THR A 6 -6.87 5.87 -8.32
N ARG A 7 -5.89 5.03 -8.01
CA ARG A 7 -4.86 4.56 -8.94
C ARG A 7 -4.87 3.04 -8.99
N LEU A 8 -4.82 2.49 -10.20
CA LEU A 8 -4.61 1.06 -10.42
C LEU A 8 -3.15 0.83 -10.78
N HIS A 9 -2.46 0.03 -9.98
CA HIS A 9 -1.07 -0.34 -10.20
C HIS A 9 -0.99 -1.79 -10.66
N TRP A 10 -0.11 -2.04 -11.62
CA TRP A 10 0.37 -3.38 -11.98
C TRP A 10 1.88 -3.36 -11.89
N THR A 11 2.42 -4.18 -10.99
CA THR A 11 3.86 -4.30 -10.78
C THR A 11 4.19 -5.69 -10.25
N ASP A 12 5.39 -6.16 -10.57
CA ASP A 12 6.05 -7.32 -9.96
C ASP A 12 7.30 -6.90 -9.16
N GLN A 13 7.60 -5.60 -9.12
CA GLN A 13 8.73 -5.02 -8.41
C GLN A 13 8.28 -4.44 -7.07
N PRO A 14 9.12 -4.54 -6.03
CA PRO A 14 8.87 -3.91 -4.75
C PRO A 14 8.84 -2.40 -4.87
N TYR A 15 7.95 -1.78 -4.09
CA TYR A 15 7.89 -0.34 -3.91
C TYR A 15 9.11 0.13 -3.10
N LYS A 16 9.25 1.45 -2.95
CA LYS A 16 10.21 2.04 -2.02
C LYS A 16 9.53 2.26 -0.67
N TRP A 17 10.32 2.15 0.40
CA TRP A 17 9.90 2.64 1.71
C TRP A 17 9.48 4.11 1.61
N HIS A 18 8.29 4.41 2.13
CA HIS A 18 7.76 5.76 2.22
C HIS A 18 6.94 5.91 3.49
N VAL A 19 6.75 7.17 3.88
CA VAL A 19 5.94 7.57 5.03
C VAL A 19 4.75 8.33 4.48
N ASN A 20 3.54 7.87 4.77
CA ASN A 20 2.34 8.52 4.24
C ASN A 20 2.18 9.92 4.83
N ASP A 21 2.05 10.90 3.96
CA ASP A 21 1.66 12.27 4.34
C ASP A 21 0.12 12.47 4.36
N GLY A 22 -0.62 11.52 3.78
CA GLY A 22 -2.07 11.44 3.75
C GLY A 22 -2.62 10.10 4.27
N GLN A 23 -3.93 9.92 4.16
CA GLN A 23 -4.55 8.60 4.38
C GLN A 23 -4.54 7.82 3.08
N GLU A 24 -4.21 6.53 3.16
CA GLU A 24 -4.17 5.63 2.01
C GLU A 24 -4.90 4.31 2.32
N VAL A 25 -5.66 3.83 1.34
CA VAL A 25 -6.23 2.49 1.31
C VAL A 25 -5.62 1.72 0.14
N PHE A 26 -4.94 0.62 0.46
CA PHE A 26 -4.31 -0.29 -0.48
C PHE A 26 -5.11 -1.60 -0.53
N VAL A 27 -5.54 -2.00 -1.72
CA VAL A 27 -6.34 -3.22 -1.93
C VAL A 27 -5.66 -4.11 -2.96
N VAL A 28 -5.45 -5.38 -2.61
CA VAL A 28 -4.95 -6.37 -3.57
C VAL A 28 -6.14 -6.89 -4.38
N LEU A 29 -6.15 -6.59 -5.68
CA LEU A 29 -7.18 -7.05 -6.61
C LEU A 29 -6.81 -8.36 -7.30
N ASP A 30 -5.52 -8.65 -7.42
CA ASP A 30 -4.98 -9.88 -8.00
C ASP A 30 -3.53 -10.10 -7.52
N GLY A 31 -3.12 -11.36 -7.38
CA GLY A 31 -1.79 -11.72 -6.89
C GLY A 31 -1.65 -11.69 -5.36
N LEU A 32 -0.42 -11.50 -4.89
CA LEU A 32 -0.03 -11.59 -3.48
C LEU A 32 1.02 -10.52 -3.18
N VAL A 33 0.89 -9.83 -2.04
CA VAL A 33 1.80 -8.75 -1.65
C VAL A 33 2.24 -8.95 -0.21
N GLN A 34 3.54 -8.99 0.04
CA GLN A 34 4.06 -8.85 1.40
C GLN A 34 4.13 -7.35 1.72
N MET A 35 3.37 -6.92 2.72
CA MET A 35 3.38 -5.55 3.21
C MET A 35 4.26 -5.48 4.45
N CYS A 36 5.38 -4.75 4.37
CA CYS A 36 6.21 -4.45 5.53
C CYS A 36 5.88 -3.04 6.03
N TYR A 37 5.77 -2.85 7.34
CA TYR A 37 5.43 -1.56 7.94
C TYR A 37 6.10 -1.40 9.30
N ARG A 38 6.23 -0.16 9.78
CA ARG A 38 6.74 0.12 11.13
C ARG A 38 5.63 0.56 12.05
N GLU A 39 5.57 -0.05 13.22
CA GLU A 39 4.69 0.33 14.31
C GLU A 39 5.53 0.49 15.57
N GLU A 40 5.48 1.68 16.19
CA GLU A 40 6.30 2.03 17.36
C GLU A 40 7.82 1.80 17.14
N GLY A 41 8.28 2.00 15.90
CA GLY A 41 9.68 1.78 15.52
C GLY A 41 10.07 0.32 15.30
N VAL A 42 9.14 -0.62 15.46
CA VAL A 42 9.35 -2.05 15.20
C VAL A 42 8.84 -2.38 13.80
N GLU A 43 9.71 -2.98 12.98
CA GLU A 43 9.33 -3.48 11.66
C GLU A 43 8.49 -4.75 11.81
N LYS A 44 7.35 -4.77 11.12
CA LYS A 44 6.39 -5.86 11.04
C LYS A 44 6.10 -6.14 9.58
N ASP A 45 5.60 -7.34 9.30
CA ASP A 45 5.10 -7.66 7.98
C ASP A 45 3.84 -8.51 8.04
N THR A 46 3.05 -8.40 6.99
CA THR A 46 1.87 -9.23 6.75
C THR A 46 1.77 -9.58 5.27
N LEU A 47 1.11 -10.69 4.98
CA LEU A 47 0.88 -11.14 3.62
C LEU A 47 -0.58 -10.81 3.23
N LEU A 48 -0.74 -10.06 2.15
CA LEU A 48 -2.03 -9.64 1.62
C LEU A 48 -2.34 -10.43 0.36
N GLY A 49 -3.45 -11.15 0.35
CA GLY A 49 -4.02 -11.83 -0.81
C GLY A 49 -5.17 -11.04 -1.43
N VAL A 50 -5.80 -11.62 -2.45
CA VAL A 50 -6.91 -10.99 -3.18
C VAL A 50 -8.07 -10.64 -2.23
N GLY A 51 -8.48 -9.38 -2.25
CA GLY A 51 -9.54 -8.83 -1.41
C GLY A 51 -9.06 -8.28 -0.07
N ASP A 52 -7.82 -8.54 0.34
CA ASP A 52 -7.27 -7.97 1.55
C ASP A 52 -7.01 -6.46 1.38
N ILE A 53 -7.20 -5.73 2.47
CA ILE A 53 -7.11 -4.29 2.54
C ILE A 53 -6.07 -3.92 3.58
N PHE A 54 -5.16 -3.02 3.21
CA PHE A 54 -4.23 -2.37 4.12
C PHE A 54 -4.54 -0.88 4.19
N TYR A 55 -4.71 -0.37 5.40
CA TYR A 55 -4.96 1.05 5.65
C TYR A 55 -3.72 1.67 6.29
N ALA A 56 -3.18 2.69 5.64
CA ALA A 56 -2.07 3.48 6.14
C ALA A 56 -2.57 4.86 6.56
N SER A 57 -2.36 5.20 7.83
CA SER A 57 -2.63 6.54 8.35
C SER A 57 -1.45 7.48 8.08
N VAL A 58 -1.66 8.78 8.28
CA VAL A 58 -0.58 9.77 8.24
C VAL A 58 0.53 9.36 9.21
N GLY A 59 1.77 9.32 8.73
CA GLY A 59 2.95 8.91 9.48
C GLY A 59 3.23 7.40 9.46
N THR A 60 2.37 6.58 8.86
CA THR A 60 2.65 5.16 8.66
C THR A 60 3.82 5.01 7.69
N GLU A 61 4.89 4.35 8.13
CA GLU A 61 6.00 3.96 7.26
C GLU A 61 5.79 2.54 6.75
N HIS A 62 5.77 2.35 5.44
CA HIS A 62 5.52 1.03 4.86
C HIS A 62 6.17 0.83 3.48
N VAL A 63 6.22 -0.44 3.05
CA VAL A 63 6.64 -0.85 1.71
C VAL A 63 5.88 -2.11 1.27
N ALA A 64 5.28 -2.03 0.08
CA ALA A 64 4.65 -3.16 -0.57
C ALA A 64 5.67 -3.95 -1.41
N LYS A 65 5.73 -5.27 -1.22
CA LYS A 65 6.60 -6.20 -1.97
C LYS A 65 5.75 -7.27 -2.65
N PRO A 66 5.35 -7.07 -3.92
CA PRO A 66 4.65 -8.09 -4.69
C PRO A 66 5.42 -9.42 -4.73
N GLN A 67 4.72 -10.54 -4.56
CA GLN A 67 5.28 -11.89 -4.66
C GLN A 67 5.03 -12.44 -6.07
N GLY A 68 5.61 -11.76 -7.06
CA GLY A 68 5.24 -11.89 -8.48
C GLY A 68 4.34 -10.75 -8.94
N ALA A 69 3.72 -10.89 -10.11
CA ALA A 69 2.83 -9.85 -10.65
C ALA A 69 1.58 -9.69 -9.76
N ALA A 70 1.32 -8.46 -9.30
CA ALA A 70 0.14 -8.10 -8.54
C ALA A 70 -0.61 -6.93 -9.18
N ARG A 71 -1.92 -6.88 -8.95
CA ARG A 71 -2.79 -5.74 -9.31
C ARG A 71 -3.34 -5.12 -8.04
N ILE A 72 -3.14 -3.83 -7.90
CA ILE A 72 -3.39 -3.12 -6.65
C ILE A 72 -4.23 -1.89 -6.95
N LEU A 73 -5.29 -1.68 -6.17
CA LEU A 73 -6.01 -0.42 -6.13
C LEU A 73 -5.51 0.41 -4.94
N VAL A 74 -5.05 1.62 -5.20
CA VAL A 74 -4.67 2.61 -4.19
C VAL A 74 -5.71 3.72 -4.21
N ILE A 75 -6.23 4.09 -3.04
CA ILE A 75 -7.16 5.20 -2.82
C ILE A 75 -6.54 6.13 -1.79
N GLU A 76 -6.39 7.40 -2.14
CA GLU A 76 -5.63 8.34 -1.32
C GLU A 76 -5.99 9.79 -1.65
N SER A 77 -5.49 10.71 -0.84
CA SER A 77 -5.62 12.14 -1.11
C SER A 77 -4.83 12.57 -2.35
N GLU A 78 -5.31 13.58 -3.07
CA GLU A 78 -4.62 14.10 -4.24
C GLU A 78 -3.28 14.71 -3.84
N GLY A 79 -2.20 14.23 -4.46
CA GLY A 79 -0.85 14.70 -4.20
C GLY A 79 -0.18 14.09 -2.96
N SER A 80 -0.84 13.16 -2.25
CA SER A 80 -0.17 12.38 -1.21
C SER A 80 0.81 11.37 -1.82
N VAL A 81 1.80 11.01 -1.00
CA VAL A 81 2.78 9.94 -1.23
C VAL A 81 2.86 9.07 0.00
#